data_AF-A0AAV4DA93-F1
#
_entry.id   AF-A0AAV4DA93-F1
#
_cell.length_a   1.000
_cell.length_b   1.000
_cell.length_c   1.000
_cell.angle_alpha   90.00
_cell.angle_beta   90.00
_cell.angle_gamma   90.00
#
_symmetry.space_group_name_H-M   'P 1'
#
loop_
_entity.id
_entity.type
_entity.pdbx_description
1 polymer ?
#
loop_
_entity_poly.entity_id
_entity_poly.type
_entity_poly.pdbx_seq_one_letter_code
_entity_poly.pdbx_strand_id
1 'polypeptide(L)'
;MLFPQVLKHFLNLNLMNVSKDIPGILHMDNHHSHTTLEVIDMARENDLIILFRKLFHSEQVSSSQSPENIPEVAIDSAYSGVDDTSF
;
A
#
# COMPACT_ATOMS: atom_id res chain seq x y z
N MET A 1 -0.74 -9.40 -23.77
CA MET A 1 -0.42 -9.13 -22.34
C MET A 1 0.63 -10.13 -21.89
N LEU A 2 1.77 -9.66 -21.38
CA LEU A 2 2.91 -10.51 -21.03
C LEU A 2 2.76 -11.17 -19.65
N PHE A 3 2.12 -10.48 -18.70
CA PHE A 3 2.06 -10.91 -17.31
C PHE A 3 1.42 -12.30 -17.09
N PRO A 4 0.25 -12.65 -17.68
CA PRO A 4 -0.32 -13.98 -17.50
C PRO A 4 0.62 -15.11 -17.96
N GLN A 5 1.37 -14.89 -19.05
CA GLN A 5 2.34 -15.86 -19.57
C GLN A 5 3.52 -16.04 -18.59
N VAL A 6 3.98 -14.95 -17.98
CA VAL A 6 5.04 -14.96 -16.97
C VAL A 6 4.56 -15.70 -15.71
N LEU A 7 3.38 -15.37 -15.19
CA LEU A 7 2.82 -16.05 -14.02
C LEU A 7 2.68 -17.56 -14.26
N LYS A 8 2.13 -17.94 -15.42
CA LYS A 8 2.01 -19.34 -15.83
C LYS A 8 3.35 -20.06 -15.90
N HIS A 9 4.41 -19.38 -16.36
CA HIS A 9 5.76 -19.95 -16.40
C HIS A 9 6.27 -20.31 -14.99
N PHE A 10 6.12 -19.39 -14.02
CA PHE A 10 6.53 -19.64 -12.64
C PHE A 10 5.75 -20.76 -11.95
N LEU A 11 4.43 -20.82 -12.21
CA LEU A 11 3.56 -21.88 -11.71
C LEU A 11 3.94 -23.25 -12.28
N ASN A 12 4.11 -23.35 -13.60
CA ASN A 12 4.41 -24.62 -14.27
C ASN A 12 5.77 -25.21 -13.92
N LEU A 13 6.77 -24.35 -13.66
CA LEU A 13 8.11 -24.80 -13.27
C LEU A 13 8.21 -25.14 -11.77
N ASN A 14 7.11 -25.07 -11.02
CA ASN A 14 7.03 -25.28 -9.58
C ASN A 14 8.11 -24.50 -8.80
N LEU A 15 8.48 -23.31 -9.30
CA LEU A 15 9.56 -22.49 -8.71
C LEU A 15 9.15 -21.91 -7.36
N MET A 16 7.85 -21.86 -7.08
CA MET A 16 7.29 -21.25 -5.87
C MET A 16 6.97 -22.29 -4.78
N ASN A 17 7.01 -23.59 -5.10
CA ASN A 17 6.69 -24.69 -4.19
C ASN A 17 5.41 -24.45 -3.38
N VAL A 18 4.35 -24.02 -4.07
CA VAL A 18 3.06 -23.68 -3.47
C VAL A 18 2.17 -24.90 -3.42
N SER A 19 1.46 -25.06 -2.31
CA SER A 19 0.46 -26.11 -2.12
C SER A 19 -0.65 -25.64 -1.18
N LYS A 20 -1.69 -26.46 -1.03
CA LYS A 20 -2.75 -26.21 -0.03
C LYS A 20 -2.23 -26.08 1.41
N ASP A 21 -1.17 -26.82 1.73
CA ASP A 21 -0.55 -26.79 3.07
C ASP A 21 0.45 -25.64 3.21
N ILE A 22 0.96 -25.12 2.08
CA ILE A 22 1.95 -24.04 2.01
C ILE A 22 1.48 -23.03 0.95
N PRO A 23 0.47 -22.18 1.27
CA PRO A 23 -0.06 -21.23 0.31
C PRO A 23 0.99 -20.18 -0.03
N GLY A 24 1.02 -19.76 -1.30
CA GLY A 24 1.92 -18.71 -1.77
C GLY A 24 1.27 -17.34 -1.66
N ILE A 25 2.07 -16.29 -1.47
CA ILE A 25 1.58 -14.90 -1.46
C ILE A 25 2.07 -14.22 -2.74
N LEU A 26 1.13 -13.76 -3.55
CA LEU A 26 1.38 -12.97 -4.76
C LEU A 26 1.11 -11.50 -4.45
N HIS A 27 2.16 -10.74 -4.18
CA HIS A 27 2.07 -9.30 -3.91
C HIS A 27 2.35 -8.48 -5.17
N MET A 28 1.37 -7.69 -5.61
CA MET A 28 1.43 -6.96 -6.89
C MET A 28 0.88 -5.54 -6.76
N ASP A 29 1.28 -4.65 -7.66
CA ASP A 29 0.59 -3.38 -7.83
C ASP A 29 -0.79 -3.58 -8.49
N ASN A 30 -1.62 -2.53 -8.47
CA ASN A 30 -2.95 -2.54 -9.07
C ASN A 30 -2.92 -2.17 -10.57
N HIS A 31 -1.81 -2.45 -11.28
CA HIS A 31 -1.76 -2.19 -12.71
C HIS A 31 -2.73 -3.12 -13.45
N HIS A 32 -3.40 -2.60 -14.48
CA HIS A 32 -4.50 -3.30 -15.18
C HIS A 32 -4.10 -4.70 -15.72
N SER A 33 -2.82 -4.93 -16.05
CA SER A 33 -2.34 -6.25 -16.48
C SER A 33 -2.35 -7.33 -15.38
N HIS A 34 -2.38 -6.94 -14.11
CA HIS A 34 -2.39 -7.84 -12.95
C HIS A 34 -3.80 -8.13 -12.43
N THR A 35 -4.79 -7.35 -12.87
CA THR A 35 -6.18 -7.40 -12.37
C THR A 35 -7.13 -8.11 -13.32
N THR A 36 -6.59 -8.84 -14.31
CA THR A 36 -7.42 -9.58 -15.26
C THR A 36 -8.02 -10.82 -14.59
N LEU A 37 -9.21 -11.25 -15.04
CA LEU A 37 -9.85 -12.47 -14.53
C LEU A 37 -8.94 -13.69 -14.69
N GLU A 38 -8.21 -13.78 -15.81
CA GLU A 38 -7.24 -14.85 -16.08
C GLU A 38 -6.18 -14.97 -14.97
N VAL A 39 -5.65 -13.84 -14.48
CA VAL A 39 -4.66 -13.82 -13.38
C VAL A 39 -5.29 -14.26 -12.06
N ILE A 40 -6.50 -13.80 -11.79
CA ILE A 40 -7.23 -14.15 -10.56
C ILE A 40 -7.55 -15.65 -10.53
N ASP A 41 -8.01 -16.20 -11.65
CA ASP A 41 -8.32 -17.62 -11.78
C ASP A 41 -7.05 -18.47 -11.64
N MET A 42 -5.95 -18.10 -12.33
CA MET A 42 -4.66 -18.80 -12.17
C MET A 42 -4.16 -18.78 -10.73
N ALA A 43 -4.29 -17.67 -10.01
CA ALA A 43 -3.88 -17.59 -8.61
C ALA A 43 -4.72 -18.52 -7.72
N ARG A 44 -6.06 -18.51 -7.90
CA ARG A 44 -6.97 -19.37 -7.14
C ARG A 44 -6.69 -20.85 -7.37
N GLU A 45 -6.45 -21.25 -8.62
CA GLU A 45 -6.20 -22.65 -8.99
C GLU A 45 -4.87 -23.20 -8.45
N ASN A 46 -3.96 -22.31 -8.06
CA ASN A 46 -2.62 -22.66 -7.59
C ASN A 46 -2.38 -22.24 -6.14
N ASP A 47 -3.45 -22.12 -5.33
CA ASP A 47 -3.39 -21.80 -3.90
C ASP A 47 -2.55 -20.53 -3.58
N LEU A 48 -2.63 -19.53 -4.46
CA LEU A 48 -2.01 -18.22 -4.29
C LEU A 48 -2.98 -17.20 -3.68
N ILE A 49 -2.54 -16.54 -2.62
CA ILE A 49 -3.22 -15.40 -2.01
C ILE A 49 -2.72 -14.12 -2.68
N ILE A 50 -3.62 -13.38 -3.33
CA ILE A 50 -3.27 -12.11 -3.97
C ILE A 50 -3.38 -10.96 -2.97
N LEU A 51 -2.32 -10.15 -2.89
CA LEU A 51 -2.31 -8.88 -2.17
C LEU A 51 -2.05 -7.74 -3.15
N PHE A 52 -3.04 -6.86 -3.34
CA PHE A 52 -2.88 -5.67 -4.16
C PHE A 52 -2.38 -4.48 -3.32
N ARG A 53 -1.38 -3.77 -3.84
CA ARG A 53 -0.92 -2.52 -3.24
C ARG A 53 -2.02 -1.46 -3.27
N LYS A 54 -2.34 -0.87 -2.12
CA LYS A 54 -3.23 0.29 -2.01
C LYS A 54 -2.59 1.51 -2.67
N LEU A 55 -3.35 2.19 -3.54
CA LEU A 55 -2.97 3.49 -4.07
C LEU A 55 -3.27 4.55 -3.01
N PHE A 56 -2.21 5.13 -2.43
CA PHE A 56 -2.35 6.34 -1.64
C PHE A 56 -2.37 7.53 -2.61
N HIS A 57 -3.44 8.31 -2.59
CA HIS A 57 -3.42 9.62 -3.21
C HIS A 57 -2.67 10.53 -2.23
N SER A 58 -1.52 11.06 -2.63
CA SER A 58 -0.99 12.22 -1.95
C SER A 58 -1.96 13.36 -2.23
N GLU A 59 -2.64 13.84 -1.19
CA GLU A 59 -3.30 15.13 -1.26
C GLU A 59 -2.21 16.16 -1.61
N GLN A 60 -2.26 16.64 -2.84
CA GLN A 60 -1.44 17.77 -3.26
C GLN A 60 -1.97 18.97 -2.47
N VAL A 61 -1.31 19.30 -1.36
CA VAL A 61 -1.51 20.58 -0.70
C VAL A 61 -1.02 21.63 -1.69
N SER A 62 -1.95 22.29 -2.39
CA SER A 62 -1.65 23.41 -3.25
C SER A 62 -1.11 24.54 -2.37
N SER A 63 0.21 24.72 -2.35
CA SER A 63 0.86 25.88 -1.74
C SER A 63 0.67 27.11 -2.64
N SER A 64 -0.55 27.65 -2.67
CA SER A 64 -0.79 29.03 -3.09
C SER A 64 -0.87 29.91 -1.85
N GLN A 65 0.23 30.07 -1.14
CA GLN A 65 0.44 31.18 -0.21
C GLN A 65 1.85 31.70 -0.39
N SER A 66 1.94 32.89 -1.00
CA SER A 66 3.15 33.69 -1.08
C SER A 66 3.69 33.97 0.32
N PRO A 67 5.02 33.95 0.54
CA PRO A 67 5.59 34.26 1.84
C PRO A 67 5.70 35.78 1.94
N GLU A 68 4.93 36.45 2.78
CA GLU A 68 5.34 37.72 3.37
C GLU A 68 4.44 38.17 4.54
N ASN A 69 5.11 38.55 5.63
CA ASN A 69 4.66 39.28 6.82
C ASN A 69 4.15 38.47 8.04
N ILE A 70 5.12 38.14 8.91
CA ILE A 70 5.02 38.14 10.38
C ILE A 70 5.85 39.36 10.83
N PRO A 71 5.59 40.14 11.92
CA PRO A 71 4.89 39.79 13.18
C PRO A 71 3.91 40.86 13.72
N GLU A 72 3.05 40.48 14.69
CA GLU A 72 3.09 41.04 16.06
C GLU A 72 1.96 40.47 16.94
N VAL A 73 2.39 39.77 18.01
CA VAL A 73 1.89 39.83 19.39
C VAL A 73 0.37 39.89 19.65
N ALA A 74 -0.17 38.79 20.18
CA ALA A 74 -1.08 38.86 21.32
C ALA A 74 -0.76 37.69 22.26
N ILE A 75 -0.08 38.03 23.34
CA ILE A 75 0.16 37.18 24.51
C ILE A 75 -1.10 37.27 25.37
N ASP A 76 -1.73 36.15 25.67
CA ASP A 76 -2.50 35.93 26.91
C ASP A 76 -2.49 34.41 27.14
N SER A 77 -1.61 33.90 28.00
CA SER A 77 -1.80 33.81 29.46
C SER A 77 -3.07 33.04 29.83
N ALA A 78 -2.90 31.73 30.02
CA ALA A 78 -3.42 30.93 31.15
C ALA A 78 -3.67 29.49 30.67
N TYR A 79 -2.78 28.57 31.05
CA TYR A 79 -3.17 27.38 31.83
C TYR A 79 -1.88 26.74 32.35
N SER A 80 -1.53 27.14 33.57
CA SER A 80 -0.64 26.38 34.45
C SER A 80 -1.41 25.18 35.01
N GLY A 81 -0.80 24.00 34.94
CA GLY A 81 -1.27 22.75 35.53
C GLY A 81 -0.39 21.61 35.03
N VAL A 82 0.84 21.40 35.53
CA VAL A 82 1.17 20.40 36.58
C VAL A 82 0.22 19.19 36.61
N ASP A 83 0.64 17.93 36.55
CA ASP A 83 1.89 17.31 36.98
C ASP A 83 2.14 15.96 36.29
N ASP A 84 3.40 15.55 36.36
CA ASP A 84 3.92 14.19 36.20
C ASP A 84 3.04 13.08 36.80
N THR A 85 2.91 11.95 36.10
CA THR A 85 3.19 10.64 36.71
C THR A 85 3.70 9.67 35.66
N SER A 86 5.01 9.47 35.69
CA SER A 86 5.69 8.25 35.33
C SER A 86 5.27 7.11 36.26
N PHE A 87 4.92 5.95 35.68
CA PHE A 87 5.24 4.60 36.16
C PHE A 87 5.13 3.61 34.99
#